data_AF-A0A498QR14-F1
#
_entry.id   AF-A0A498QR14-F1
#
_cell.length_a   1.000
_cell.length_b   1.000
_cell.length_c   1.000
_cell.angle_alpha   90.00
_cell.angle_beta   90.00
_cell.angle_gamma   90.00
#
_symmetry.space_group_name_H-M   'P 1'
#
loop_
_entity.id
_entity.type
_entity.pdbx_description
1 polymer ?
#
loop_
_entity_poly.entity_id
_entity_poly.type
_entity_poly.pdbx_seq_one_letter_code
_entity_poly.pdbx_strand_id
1 'polypeptide(L)'
;MLKILERDGYGWVEFVDNRACDCDEQVGRFYRRSGTLLCLLYVFNGTDFHFENLIACGEYPVPVDLETIYGHPMATDDSELTDEVARRLGRSVLATHFLPNPVKGQHRHYDISAIARSADEKGEYEVLTWQHINTDGLGYRYGKVKPKQGENLPRFEGQYLSPDSNVEDIVDGFQSVYKLLANHRQQLVAPDSPFREMFTYPARFILRSTMHYVSVLNSACRPDCLR
;
A
#
# COMPACT_ATOMS: atom_id res chain seq x y z
N MET A 1 20.62 1.81 0.97
CA MET A 1 20.01 1.34 -0.29
C MET A 1 19.91 -0.17 -0.15
N LEU A 2 18.74 -0.76 -0.40
CA LEU A 2 18.56 -2.21 -0.28
C LEU A 2 19.40 -2.92 -1.35
N LYS A 3 20.02 -4.04 -0.97
CA LYS A 3 20.73 -4.88 -1.94
C LYS A 3 19.71 -5.68 -2.76
N ILE A 4 19.92 -5.71 -4.07
CA ILE A 4 19.08 -6.47 -4.99
C ILE A 4 19.96 -7.47 -5.74
N LEU A 5 19.51 -8.71 -5.82
CA LEU A 5 20.11 -9.77 -6.61
C LEU A 5 19.14 -10.21 -7.70
N GLU A 6 19.32 -9.64 -8.89
CA GLU A 6 18.50 -9.95 -10.06
C GLU A 6 18.85 -11.31 -10.67
N ARG A 7 17.83 -12.03 -11.14
CA ARG A 7 17.92 -13.28 -11.91
C ARG A 7 16.92 -13.24 -13.06
N ASP A 8 17.03 -14.19 -13.97
CA ASP A 8 16.08 -14.30 -15.08
C ASP A 8 14.70 -14.74 -14.54
N GLY A 9 13.71 -13.84 -14.66
CA GLY A 9 12.32 -14.06 -14.21
C GLY A 9 12.08 -13.97 -12.70
N TYR A 10 13.09 -13.69 -11.87
CA TYR A 10 12.93 -13.52 -10.42
C TYR A 10 14.08 -12.68 -9.83
N GLY A 11 13.97 -12.28 -8.56
CA GLY A 11 15.05 -11.60 -7.87
C GLY A 11 14.93 -11.73 -6.36
N TRP A 12 15.98 -11.32 -5.66
CA TRP A 12 15.99 -11.22 -4.21
C TRP A 12 16.24 -9.78 -3.80
N VAL A 13 15.50 -9.30 -2.81
CA VAL A 13 15.72 -8.00 -2.18
C VAL A 13 16.17 -8.26 -0.74
N GLU A 14 17.10 -7.44 -0.27
CA GLU A 14 17.54 -7.45 1.12
C GLU A 14 16.35 -7.35 2.08
N PHE A 15 16.33 -8.23 3.08
CA PHE A 15 15.31 -8.22 4.11
C PHE A 15 15.35 -6.89 4.88
N VAL A 16 14.18 -6.30 5.11
CA VAL A 16 14.04 -5.02 5.81
C VAL A 16 13.48 -5.29 7.20
N ASP A 17 14.30 -5.08 8.23
CA ASP A 17 13.84 -5.17 9.61
C ASP A 17 12.91 -3.99 9.98
N ASN A 18 11.82 -4.28 10.69
CA ASN A 18 11.06 -3.28 11.43
C ASN A 18 11.87 -2.77 12.64
N ARG A 19 12.68 -1.75 12.41
CA ARG A 19 13.54 -1.14 13.45
C ARG A 19 12.82 0.00 14.14
N ALA A 20 12.99 0.09 15.47
CA ALA A 20 12.49 1.22 16.24
C ALA A 20 13.28 2.50 15.90
N CYS A 21 12.61 3.64 16.05
CA CYS A 21 13.24 4.95 16.14
C CYS A 21 14.01 5.07 17.47
N ASP A 22 15.10 5.82 17.45
CA ASP A 22 15.94 6.09 18.62
C ASP A 22 15.47 7.33 19.41
N CYS A 23 14.69 8.22 18.78
CA CYS A 23 14.18 9.44 19.39
C CYS A 23 12.89 9.94 18.71
N ASP A 24 12.21 10.89 19.33
CA ASP A 24 10.99 11.50 18.79
C ASP A 24 11.22 12.22 17.45
N GLU A 25 12.39 12.86 17.29
CA GLU A 25 12.73 13.54 16.04
C GLU A 25 12.87 12.56 14.86
N GLN A 26 13.22 11.29 15.12
CA GLN A 26 13.22 10.24 14.09
C GLN A 26 11.80 9.90 13.63
N VAL A 27 10.80 9.99 14.51
CA VAL A 27 9.38 9.78 14.15
C VAL A 27 8.90 10.92 13.24
N GLY A 28 9.19 12.17 13.56
CA GLY A 28 8.87 13.31 12.68
C GLY A 28 9.54 13.17 11.30
N ARG A 29 10.82 12.75 11.28
CA ARG A 29 11.53 12.48 10.01
C ARG A 29 10.96 11.29 9.24
N PHE A 30 10.47 10.24 9.91
CA PHE A 30 9.74 9.15 9.28
C PHE A 30 8.55 9.67 8.50
N TYR A 31 7.68 10.46 9.13
CA TYR A 31 6.47 10.98 8.49
C TYR A 31 6.76 12.00 7.39
N ARG A 32 7.80 12.82 7.56
CA ARG A 32 8.29 13.68 6.47
C ARG A 32 8.79 12.88 5.26
N ARG A 33 9.48 11.76 5.49
CA ARG A 33 9.87 10.84 4.41
C ARG A 33 8.66 10.12 3.82
N SER A 34 7.63 9.82 4.62
CA SER A 34 6.38 9.24 4.13
C SER A 34 5.66 10.20 3.18
N GLY A 35 5.63 11.50 3.50
CA GLY A 35 5.14 12.55 2.60
C GLY A 35 5.94 12.66 1.30
N THR A 36 7.27 12.56 1.41
CA THR A 36 8.17 12.52 0.24
C THR A 36 7.86 11.32 -0.66
N LEU A 37 7.73 10.13 -0.07
CA LEU A 37 7.38 8.90 -0.78
C LEU A 37 6.00 9.02 -1.43
N LEU A 38 4.99 9.50 -0.71
CA LEU A 38 3.65 9.76 -1.23
C LEU A 38 3.68 10.64 -2.48
N CYS A 39 4.51 11.69 -2.50
CA CYS A 39 4.66 12.55 -3.68
C CYS A 39 5.22 11.79 -4.89
N LEU A 40 6.27 10.98 -4.67
CA LEU A 40 6.84 10.16 -5.73
C LEU A 40 5.83 9.15 -6.27
N LEU A 41 5.12 8.44 -5.38
CA LEU A 41 4.08 7.49 -5.77
C LEU A 41 2.97 8.18 -6.56
N TYR A 42 2.52 9.35 -6.13
CA TYR A 42 1.54 10.15 -6.86
C TYR A 42 2.02 10.54 -8.27
N VAL A 43 3.23 11.09 -8.38
CA VAL A 43 3.79 11.55 -9.67
C VAL A 43 4.01 10.40 -10.64
N PHE A 44 4.39 9.23 -10.12
CA PHE A 44 4.60 8.04 -10.93
C PHE A 44 3.37 7.15 -11.05
N ASN A 45 2.16 7.61 -10.70
CA ASN A 45 0.94 6.77 -10.73
C ASN A 45 1.13 5.39 -10.07
N GLY A 46 1.86 5.33 -8.96
CA GLY A 46 1.95 4.13 -8.13
C GLY A 46 0.62 3.86 -7.45
N THR A 47 0.20 2.59 -7.44
CA THR A 47 -1.06 2.12 -6.82
C THR A 47 -0.79 0.94 -5.89
N ASP A 48 -1.80 0.50 -5.13
CA ASP A 48 -1.72 -0.70 -4.27
C ASP A 48 -0.67 -0.66 -3.14
N PHE A 49 -0.38 0.53 -2.60
CA PHE A 49 0.47 0.67 -1.41
C PHE A 49 -0.37 0.55 -0.14
N HIS A 50 -0.63 -0.69 0.29
CA HIS A 50 -1.29 -1.00 1.55
C HIS A 50 -0.29 -1.21 2.70
N PHE A 51 -0.77 -1.31 3.95
CA PHE A 51 0.09 -1.44 5.14
C PHE A 51 1.06 -2.61 5.08
N GLU A 52 0.75 -3.70 4.36
CA GLU A 52 1.68 -4.84 4.21
C GLU A 52 2.88 -4.52 3.30
N ASN A 53 2.76 -3.51 2.43
CA ASN A 53 3.78 -3.15 1.44
C ASN A 53 4.73 -2.04 1.93
N LEU A 54 4.59 -1.62 3.19
CA LEU A 54 5.45 -0.60 3.81
C LEU A 54 6.06 -1.14 5.10
N ILE A 55 7.38 -1.05 5.25
CA ILE A 55 8.10 -1.39 6.48
C ILE A 55 8.73 -0.13 7.07
N ALA A 56 8.45 0.14 8.33
CA ALA A 56 9.07 1.17 9.12
C ALA A 56 10.43 0.70 9.65
N CYS A 57 11.50 1.21 9.04
CA CYS A 57 12.87 0.86 9.37
C CYS A 57 13.55 2.04 10.07
N GLY A 58 13.27 2.21 11.37
CA GLY A 58 13.63 3.41 12.12
C GLY A 58 12.93 4.63 11.52
N GLU A 59 13.70 5.64 11.16
CA GLU A 59 13.19 6.86 10.54
C GLU A 59 12.86 6.76 9.04
N TYR A 60 12.91 5.56 8.45
CA TYR A 60 12.73 5.34 7.00
C TYR A 60 11.48 4.52 6.69
N PRO A 61 10.49 5.07 5.96
CA PRO A 61 9.38 4.31 5.38
C PRO A 61 9.86 3.61 4.11
N VAL A 62 10.06 2.29 4.18
CA VAL A 62 10.63 1.49 3.09
C VAL A 62 9.51 0.71 2.40
N PRO A 63 9.16 1.04 1.15
CA PRO A 63 8.25 0.21 0.39
C PRO A 63 8.96 -1.08 -0.04
N VAL A 64 8.32 -2.21 0.18
CA VAL A 64 8.87 -3.55 -0.13
C VAL A 64 8.26 -4.19 -1.37
N ASP A 65 7.16 -3.62 -1.85
CA ASP A 65 6.55 -3.96 -3.13
C ASP A 65 6.39 -2.69 -3.98
N LEU A 66 6.95 -2.73 -5.18
CA LEU A 66 7.01 -1.60 -6.12
C LEU A 66 6.59 -2.04 -7.54
N GLU A 67 5.95 -3.21 -7.67
CA GLU A 67 5.60 -3.76 -8.98
C GLU A 67 4.45 -3.00 -9.67
N THR A 68 3.71 -2.16 -8.94
CA THR A 68 2.56 -1.37 -9.40
C THR A 68 2.89 0.11 -9.64
N ILE A 69 4.16 0.49 -9.73
CA ILE A 69 4.56 1.85 -10.14
C ILE A 69 4.19 2.07 -11.62
N TYR A 70 3.86 3.31 -12.00
CA TYR A 70 3.45 3.73 -13.35
C TYR A 70 2.27 2.94 -13.89
N GLY A 71 1.35 2.60 -12.97
CA GLY A 71 0.07 2.03 -13.26
C GLY A 71 -0.71 2.89 -14.24
N HIS A 72 -1.36 2.22 -15.20
CA HIS A 72 -2.22 2.88 -16.16
C HIS A 72 -3.64 2.94 -15.59
N PRO A 73 -4.29 4.11 -15.54
CA PRO A 73 -5.69 4.15 -15.15
C PRO A 73 -6.51 3.34 -16.13
N MET A 74 -7.43 2.51 -15.62
CA MET A 74 -8.42 1.86 -16.47
C MET A 74 -9.27 2.94 -17.14
N ALA A 75 -9.46 2.83 -18.45
CA ALA A 75 -10.46 3.64 -19.14
C ALA A 75 -11.84 3.28 -18.55
N THR A 76 -12.53 4.26 -17.97
CA THR A 76 -13.95 4.15 -17.65
C THR A 76 -14.74 4.59 -18.87
N ASP A 77 -15.85 3.91 -19.17
CA ASP A 77 -16.78 4.38 -20.19
C ASP A 77 -17.43 5.69 -19.69
N ASP A 78 -17.33 6.76 -20.47
CA ASP A 78 -17.66 8.17 -20.16
C ASP A 78 -19.15 8.46 -19.81
N SER A 79 -19.96 7.44 -19.50
CA SER A 79 -21.39 7.61 -19.25
C SER A 79 -21.70 7.79 -17.76
N GLU A 80 -21.55 9.02 -17.25
CA GLU A 80 -22.38 9.69 -16.20
C GLU A 80 -21.58 10.69 -15.34
N LEU A 81 -22.25 11.76 -14.85
CA LEU A 81 -21.65 12.77 -13.94
C LEU A 81 -21.12 12.19 -12.62
N THR A 82 -21.63 11.02 -12.19
CA THR A 82 -21.15 10.22 -11.06
C THR A 82 -19.68 9.79 -11.25
N ASP A 83 -19.21 9.75 -12.51
CA ASP A 83 -17.87 9.33 -12.87
C ASP A 83 -16.81 10.44 -12.65
N GLU A 84 -17.19 11.73 -12.67
CA GLU A 84 -16.19 12.81 -12.55
C GLU A 84 -15.55 12.89 -11.16
N VAL A 85 -16.33 12.71 -10.09
CA VAL A 85 -15.80 12.69 -8.71
C VAL A 85 -14.91 11.47 -8.53
N ALA A 86 -15.37 10.28 -8.96
CA ALA A 86 -14.60 9.05 -8.91
C ALA A 86 -13.29 9.17 -9.69
N ARG A 87 -13.33 9.76 -10.89
CA ARG A 87 -12.17 10.05 -11.74
C ARG A 87 -11.18 11.00 -11.07
N ARG A 88 -11.65 12.06 -10.41
CA ARG A 88 -10.78 12.98 -9.67
C ARG A 88 -10.11 12.30 -8.48
N LEU A 89 -10.86 11.49 -7.73
CA LEU A 89 -10.31 10.71 -6.62
C LEU A 89 -9.27 9.69 -7.13
N GLY A 90 -9.57 9.00 -8.23
CA GLY A 90 -8.66 8.07 -8.91
C GLY A 90 -7.44 8.71 -9.56
N ARG A 91 -7.40 10.04 -9.70
CA ARG A 91 -6.24 10.82 -10.15
C ARG A 91 -5.60 11.63 -9.03
N SER A 92 -6.01 11.42 -7.79
CA SER A 92 -5.47 12.10 -6.63
C SER A 92 -4.47 11.21 -5.89
N VAL A 93 -3.84 11.77 -4.85
CA VAL A 93 -2.99 11.02 -3.92
C VAL A 93 -3.68 9.80 -3.30
N LEU A 94 -5.02 9.75 -3.26
CA LEU A 94 -5.78 8.61 -2.74
C LEU A 94 -5.64 7.35 -3.60
N ALA A 95 -5.37 7.50 -4.91
CA ALA A 95 -5.19 6.36 -5.81
C ALA A 95 -3.96 5.51 -5.45
N THR A 96 -2.99 6.10 -4.73
CA THR A 96 -1.80 5.40 -4.26
C THR A 96 -2.10 4.32 -3.23
N HIS A 97 -3.26 4.40 -2.54
CA HIS A 97 -3.58 3.65 -1.32
C HIS A 97 -2.65 3.96 -0.13
N PHE A 98 -1.71 4.90 -0.27
CA PHE A 98 -0.79 5.24 0.81
C PHE A 98 -1.48 5.99 1.95
N LEU A 99 -2.54 6.74 1.65
CA LEU A 99 -3.35 7.49 2.61
C LEU A 99 -4.65 6.77 2.96
N PRO A 100 -5.22 7.04 4.16
CA PRO A 100 -6.48 6.42 4.59
C PRO A 100 -7.60 6.55 3.55
N ASN A 101 -8.07 5.41 3.07
CA ASN A 101 -9.22 5.30 2.18
C ASN A 101 -10.02 4.04 2.56
N PRO A 102 -10.96 4.14 3.51
CA PRO A 102 -11.56 2.98 4.13
C PRO A 102 -12.29 2.07 3.13
N VAL A 103 -11.91 0.80 3.11
CA VAL A 103 -12.51 -0.23 2.26
C VAL A 103 -13.67 -0.88 2.99
N LYS A 104 -14.79 -1.04 2.30
CA LYS A 104 -15.98 -1.70 2.84
C LYS A 104 -15.76 -3.22 2.93
N GLY A 105 -15.77 -3.74 4.15
CA GLY A 105 -15.98 -5.17 4.44
C GLY A 105 -17.47 -5.52 4.59
N GLN A 106 -17.75 -6.76 5.02
CA GLN A 106 -19.13 -7.27 5.11
C GLN A 106 -20.04 -6.43 6.03
N HIS A 107 -19.50 -5.92 7.14
CA HIS A 107 -20.28 -5.18 8.16
C HIS A 107 -19.63 -3.88 8.63
N ARG A 108 -18.43 -3.53 8.13
CA ARG A 108 -17.63 -2.38 8.59
C ARG A 108 -16.75 -1.82 7.47
N HIS A 109 -16.16 -0.65 7.69
CA HIS A 109 -15.09 -0.11 6.85
C HIS A 109 -13.76 -0.25 7.58
N TYR A 110 -12.70 -0.50 6.81
CA TYR A 110 -11.37 -0.75 7.32
C TYR A 110 -10.34 0.07 6.54
N ASP A 111 -9.42 0.70 7.25
CA ASP A 111 -8.28 1.36 6.66
C ASP A 111 -7.17 0.34 6.40
N ILE A 112 -6.87 0.12 5.12
CA ILE A 112 -5.79 -0.74 4.67
C ILE A 112 -4.63 0.06 4.07
N SER A 113 -4.62 1.39 4.24
CA SER A 113 -3.61 2.25 3.65
C SER A 113 -2.18 1.96 4.14
N ALA A 114 -1.16 2.40 3.41
CA ALA A 114 0.24 2.22 3.83
C ALA A 114 0.51 2.74 5.25
N ILE A 115 -0.17 3.81 5.69
CA ILE A 115 -0.03 4.37 7.05
C ILE A 115 -1.20 3.97 7.99
N ALA A 116 -1.89 2.88 7.69
CA ALA A 116 -3.03 2.42 8.48
C ALA A 116 -2.63 2.00 9.90
N ARG A 117 -3.55 2.31 10.83
CA ARG A 117 -3.51 1.93 12.25
C ARG A 117 -4.24 0.63 12.52
N SER A 118 -3.88 -0.44 11.82
CA SER A 118 -4.65 -1.68 11.84
C SER A 118 -4.99 -2.16 13.26
N ALA A 119 -4.09 -2.04 14.25
CA ALA A 119 -4.37 -2.45 15.64
C ALA A 119 -5.43 -1.60 16.38
N ASP A 120 -5.64 -0.34 15.98
CA ASP A 120 -6.62 0.56 16.60
C ASP A 120 -8.04 0.31 16.07
N GLU A 121 -8.18 -0.49 15.01
CA GLU A 121 -9.48 -0.84 14.47
C GLU A 121 -10.28 -1.68 15.47
N LYS A 122 -11.32 -1.07 16.04
CA LYS A 122 -12.21 -1.78 16.96
C LYS A 122 -13.00 -2.86 16.22
N GLY A 123 -12.89 -4.11 16.67
CA GLY A 123 -13.75 -5.20 16.22
C GLY A 123 -12.98 -6.47 15.90
N GLU A 124 -13.70 -7.43 15.33
CA GLU A 124 -13.14 -8.65 14.78
C GLU A 124 -13.56 -8.74 13.31
N TYR A 125 -12.66 -9.19 12.44
CA TYR A 125 -12.97 -9.51 11.06
C TYR A 125 -13.48 -10.94 10.98
N GLU A 126 -14.55 -11.16 10.24
CA GLU A 126 -14.89 -12.51 9.80
C GLU A 126 -14.03 -12.87 8.58
N VAL A 127 -13.11 -13.80 8.77
CA VAL A 127 -12.29 -14.34 7.69
C VAL A 127 -12.50 -15.84 7.58
N LEU A 128 -12.37 -16.36 6.37
CA LEU A 128 -12.46 -17.80 6.15
C LEU A 128 -11.18 -18.45 6.68
N THR A 129 -11.31 -19.31 7.69
CA THR A 129 -10.19 -19.99 8.36
C THR A 129 -10.35 -21.50 8.31
N TRP A 130 -9.23 -22.22 8.34
CA TRP A 130 -9.23 -23.64 8.59
C TRP A 130 -9.54 -23.91 10.07
N GLN A 131 -10.56 -24.72 10.31
CA GLN A 131 -10.93 -25.20 11.64
C GLN A 131 -10.60 -26.69 11.73
N HIS A 132 -10.28 -27.14 12.95
CA HIS A 132 -9.95 -28.54 13.25
C HIS A 132 -8.81 -29.10 12.37
N ILE A 133 -7.72 -28.33 12.26
CA ILE A 133 -6.52 -28.73 11.51
C ILE A 133 -6.01 -30.07 12.04
N ASN A 134 -5.75 -31.01 11.12
CA ASN A 134 -5.30 -32.37 11.40
C ASN A 134 -6.33 -33.27 12.09
N THR A 135 -7.63 -33.01 11.94
CA THR A 135 -8.69 -33.95 12.35
C THR A 135 -9.65 -34.27 11.19
N ASP A 136 -10.49 -35.28 11.39
CA ASP A 136 -11.61 -35.65 10.51
C ASP A 136 -12.71 -34.58 10.42
N GLY A 137 -12.68 -33.59 11.32
CA GLY A 137 -13.53 -32.40 11.31
C GLY A 137 -12.98 -31.22 10.52
N LEU A 138 -11.86 -31.39 9.79
CA LEU A 138 -11.23 -30.31 9.02
C LEU A 138 -12.22 -29.65 8.05
N GLY A 139 -12.30 -28.33 8.11
CA GLY A 139 -13.10 -27.58 7.14
C GLY A 139 -12.92 -26.08 7.22
N TYR A 140 -13.38 -25.40 6.18
CA TYR A 140 -13.44 -23.95 6.16
C TYR A 140 -14.66 -23.43 6.92
N ARG A 141 -14.42 -22.51 7.84
CA ARG A 141 -15.46 -21.76 8.56
C ARG A 141 -15.06 -20.31 8.69
N TYR A 142 -16.04 -19.42 8.67
CA TYR A 142 -15.83 -18.03 9.05
C TYR A 142 -15.50 -17.98 10.54
N GLY A 143 -14.31 -17.46 10.84
CA GLY A 143 -13.82 -17.22 12.18
C GLY A 143 -13.59 -15.73 12.39
N LYS A 144 -13.73 -15.29 13.63
CA LYS A 144 -13.45 -13.91 14.03
C LYS A 144 -11.99 -13.76 14.40
N VAL A 145 -11.28 -12.85 13.73
CA VAL A 145 -9.88 -12.51 14.02
C VAL A 145 -9.76 -11.05 14.40
N LYS A 146 -8.88 -10.75 15.35
CA LYS A 146 -8.56 -9.37 15.72
C LYS A 146 -7.56 -8.78 14.73
N PRO A 147 -7.65 -7.48 14.44
CA PRO A 147 -6.61 -6.78 13.72
C PRO A 147 -5.26 -6.92 14.42
N LYS A 148 -4.20 -7.00 13.62
CA LYS A 148 -2.83 -6.85 14.09
C LYS A 148 -2.21 -5.66 13.38
N GLN A 149 -1.39 -4.91 14.10
CA GLN A 149 -0.58 -3.86 13.47
C GLN A 149 0.42 -4.52 12.52
N GLY A 150 0.52 -3.99 11.30
CA GLY A 150 1.59 -4.34 10.38
C GLY A 150 2.92 -3.73 10.81
N GLU A 151 3.95 -3.92 10.00
CA GLU A 151 5.28 -3.37 10.25
C GLU A 151 5.45 -1.94 9.68
N ASN A 152 4.35 -1.27 9.36
CA ASN A 152 4.27 -0.05 8.56
C ASN A 152 4.37 1.26 9.33
N LEU A 153 4.16 1.23 10.64
CA LEU A 153 4.21 2.42 11.50
C LEU A 153 5.54 2.51 12.25
N PRO A 154 6.07 3.72 12.48
CA PRO A 154 7.29 3.90 13.25
C PRO A 154 7.05 3.47 14.69
N ARG A 155 8.08 2.89 15.31
CA ARG A 155 8.03 2.45 16.71
C ARG A 155 9.01 3.24 17.54
N PHE A 156 8.57 3.79 18.66
CA PHE A 156 9.45 4.45 19.64
C PHE A 156 9.04 3.99 21.05
N GLU A 157 10.02 3.71 21.92
CA GLU A 157 9.80 3.17 23.28
C GLU A 157 8.84 1.96 23.34
N GLY A 158 8.88 1.10 22.31
CA GLY A 158 8.04 -0.11 22.23
C GLY A 158 6.61 0.12 21.76
N GLN A 159 6.23 1.34 21.41
CA GLN A 159 4.89 1.70 20.94
C GLN A 159 4.90 2.10 19.46
N TYR A 160 3.87 1.70 18.72
CA TYR A 160 3.62 2.23 17.37
C TYR A 160 3.03 3.62 17.48
N LEU A 161 3.60 4.58 16.72
CA LEU A 161 3.10 5.94 16.71
C LEU A 161 2.19 6.15 15.49
N SER A 162 1.10 6.89 15.70
CA SER A 162 0.10 7.21 14.68
C SER A 162 0.50 8.45 13.87
N PRO A 163 0.12 8.56 12.58
CA PRO A 163 0.35 9.77 11.79
C PRO A 163 -0.35 11.03 12.32
N ASP A 164 -1.32 10.91 13.24
CA ASP A 164 -2.17 12.01 13.71
C ASP A 164 -1.38 13.22 14.24
N SER A 165 -0.27 12.97 14.95
CA SER A 165 0.58 14.03 15.52
C SER A 165 1.61 14.57 14.53
N ASN A 166 1.72 14.00 13.33
CA ASN A 166 2.77 14.30 12.34
C ASN A 166 2.18 14.61 10.95
N VAL A 167 0.92 15.01 10.87
CA VAL A 167 0.26 15.37 9.59
C VAL A 167 1.04 16.47 8.87
N GLU A 168 1.49 17.49 9.60
CA GLU A 168 2.27 18.58 9.01
C GLU A 168 3.63 18.10 8.46
N ASP A 169 4.28 17.12 9.10
CA ASP A 169 5.52 16.53 8.57
C ASP A 169 5.26 15.83 7.23
N ILE A 170 4.15 15.09 7.11
CA ILE A 170 3.74 14.45 5.84
C ILE A 170 3.49 15.50 4.77
N VAL A 171 2.75 16.56 5.09
CA VAL A 171 2.45 17.65 4.16
C VAL A 171 3.72 18.34 3.70
N ASP A 172 4.64 18.66 4.62
CA ASP A 172 5.93 19.29 4.33
C ASP A 172 6.80 18.42 3.43
N GLY A 173 6.87 17.12 3.72
CA GLY A 173 7.58 16.15 2.89
C GLY A 173 7.04 16.10 1.47
N PHE A 174 5.71 16.01 1.33
CA PHE A 174 5.04 15.99 0.04
C PHE A 174 5.30 17.28 -0.74
N GLN A 175 5.06 18.44 -0.12
CA GLN A 175 5.23 19.74 -0.77
C GLN A 175 6.68 19.98 -1.20
N SER A 176 7.65 19.57 -0.40
CA SER A 176 9.07 19.74 -0.72
C SER A 176 9.44 19.05 -2.03
N VAL A 177 9.03 17.79 -2.19
CA VAL A 177 9.32 17.03 -3.42
C VAL A 177 8.45 17.50 -4.58
N TYR A 178 7.18 17.82 -4.33
CA TYR A 178 6.30 18.32 -5.38
C TYR A 178 6.83 19.62 -6.00
N LYS A 179 7.26 20.58 -5.17
CA LYS A 179 7.87 21.84 -5.64
C LYS A 179 9.17 21.59 -6.41
N LEU A 180 10.01 20.66 -5.93
CA LEU A 180 11.23 20.26 -6.63
C LEU A 180 10.92 19.72 -8.03
N LEU A 181 10.02 18.73 -8.13
CA LEU A 181 9.64 18.12 -9.40
C LEU A 181 8.99 19.14 -10.35
N ALA A 182 8.16 20.04 -9.83
CA ALA A 182 7.54 21.10 -10.62
C ALA A 182 8.59 22.07 -11.21
N ASN A 183 9.60 22.45 -10.42
CA ASN A 183 10.68 23.34 -10.86
C ASN A 183 11.56 22.69 -11.95
N HIS A 184 11.69 21.36 -11.94
CA HIS A 184 12.45 20.59 -12.92
C HIS A 184 11.58 19.96 -14.02
N ARG A 185 10.29 20.33 -14.13
CA ARG A 185 9.33 19.70 -15.04
C ARG A 185 9.84 19.51 -16.46
N GLN A 186 10.49 20.53 -17.04
CA GLN A 186 10.98 20.47 -18.42
C GLN A 186 12.05 19.37 -18.60
N GLN A 187 12.97 19.24 -17.65
CA GLN A 187 13.99 18.20 -17.65
C GLN A 187 13.38 16.80 -17.44
N LEU A 188 12.37 16.70 -16.57
CA LEU A 188 11.74 15.42 -16.24
C LEU A 188 10.90 14.83 -17.38
N VAL A 189 10.40 15.66 -18.30
CA VAL A 189 9.63 15.20 -19.49
C VAL A 189 10.48 15.12 -20.76
N ALA A 190 11.74 15.56 -20.70
CA ALA A 190 12.63 15.54 -21.84
C ALA A 190 13.04 14.09 -22.22
N PRO A 191 13.48 13.86 -23.48
CA PRO A 191 13.94 12.53 -23.90
C PRO A 191 15.11 11.98 -23.08
N ASP A 192 15.93 12.85 -22.50
CA ASP A 192 17.07 12.57 -21.63
C ASP A 192 16.72 12.62 -20.13
N SER A 193 15.42 12.53 -19.80
CA SER A 193 14.94 12.49 -18.42
C SER A 193 15.63 11.41 -17.60
N PRO A 194 15.99 11.70 -16.33
CA PRO A 194 16.58 10.70 -15.43
C PRO A 194 15.63 9.52 -15.14
N PHE A 195 14.33 9.68 -15.41
CA PHE A 195 13.33 8.62 -15.21
C PHE A 195 13.08 7.80 -16.47
N ARG A 196 13.72 8.12 -17.60
CA ARG A 196 13.42 7.48 -18.89
C ARG A 196 13.62 5.98 -18.86
N GLU A 197 14.70 5.53 -18.22
CA GLU A 197 15.01 4.12 -18.06
C GLU A 197 13.96 3.39 -17.22
N MET A 198 13.42 4.02 -16.17
CA MET A 198 12.42 3.38 -15.32
C MET A 198 11.17 2.95 -16.09
N PHE A 199 10.78 3.70 -17.12
CA PHE A 199 9.62 3.40 -17.95
C PHE A 199 9.85 2.31 -19.01
N THR A 200 11.06 1.73 -19.11
CA THR A 200 11.33 0.57 -19.99
C THR A 200 11.11 -0.76 -19.28
N TYR A 201 11.04 -0.75 -17.94
CA TYR A 201 10.76 -1.94 -17.15
C TYR A 201 9.26 -2.27 -17.17
N PRO A 202 8.89 -3.56 -17.13
CA PRO A 202 7.50 -3.96 -17.00
C PRO A 202 6.98 -3.67 -15.59
N ALA A 203 5.76 -3.13 -15.49
CA ALA A 203 4.99 -3.08 -14.25
C ALA A 203 3.80 -4.03 -14.29
N ARG A 204 3.40 -4.49 -13.10
CA ARG A 204 2.20 -5.27 -12.87
C ARG A 204 0.97 -4.40 -13.05
N PHE A 205 0.04 -4.88 -13.87
CA PHE A 205 -1.28 -4.27 -14.02
C PHE A 205 -2.33 -5.08 -13.26
N ILE A 206 -2.97 -4.45 -12.27
CA ILE A 206 -4.02 -5.07 -11.45
C ILE A 206 -5.39 -4.72 -12.04
N LEU A 207 -6.01 -5.67 -12.74
CA LEU A 207 -7.30 -5.47 -13.40
C LEU A 207 -8.49 -5.48 -12.41
N ARG A 208 -8.43 -6.33 -11.38
CA ARG A 208 -9.43 -6.45 -10.31
C ARG A 208 -8.70 -6.68 -9.00
N SER A 209 -9.32 -6.27 -7.89
CA SER A 209 -8.74 -6.48 -6.56
C SER A 209 -8.51 -7.97 -6.29
N THR A 210 -7.45 -8.29 -5.56
CA THR A 210 -7.12 -9.66 -5.14
C THR A 210 -8.29 -10.34 -4.45
N MET A 211 -9.06 -9.60 -3.64
CA MET A 211 -10.26 -10.10 -2.97
C MET A 211 -11.35 -10.60 -3.94
N HIS A 212 -11.46 -10.01 -5.13
CA HIS A 212 -12.39 -10.48 -6.15
C HIS A 212 -11.99 -11.88 -6.64
N TYR A 213 -10.71 -12.07 -6.98
CA TYR A 213 -10.18 -13.36 -7.42
C TYR A 213 -10.23 -14.42 -6.31
N VAL A 214 -9.91 -14.04 -5.07
CA VAL A 214 -10.03 -14.94 -3.90
C VAL A 214 -11.48 -15.39 -3.72
N SER A 215 -12.46 -14.50 -3.89
CA SER A 215 -13.89 -14.86 -3.79
C SER A 215 -14.30 -15.88 -4.86
N VAL A 216 -13.86 -15.68 -6.10
CA VAL A 216 -14.10 -16.64 -7.21
C VAL A 216 -13.42 -17.98 -6.93
N LEU A 217 -12.15 -17.96 -6.51
CA LEU A 217 -11.39 -19.16 -6.17
C LEU A 217 -12.06 -19.95 -5.04
N ASN A 218 -12.46 -19.27 -3.95
CA ASN A 218 -13.17 -19.90 -2.83
C ASN A 218 -14.49 -20.52 -3.27
N SER A 219 -15.20 -19.88 -4.19
CA SER A 219 -16.46 -20.40 -4.74
C SER A 219 -16.24 -21.63 -5.61
N ALA A 220 -15.20 -21.61 -6.46
CA ALA A 220 -14.82 -22.72 -7.34
C ALA A 220 -14.31 -23.94 -6.55
N CYS A 221 -13.68 -23.72 -5.40
CA CYS A 221 -13.18 -24.78 -4.51
C CYS A 221 -14.25 -25.36 -3.56
N ARG A 222 -15.53 -25.01 -3.71
CA ARG A 222 -16.60 -25.63 -2.92
C ARG A 222 -16.77 -27.11 -3.32
N PRO A 223 -17.04 -28.02 -2.38
CA PRO A 223 -17.18 -29.45 -2.68
C PRO A 223 -18.16 -29.76 -3.81
N ASP A 224 -19.27 -29.01 -3.93
CA ASP A 224 -20.28 -29.20 -4.98
C ASP A 224 -19.77 -28.86 -6.39
N CYS A 225 -18.72 -28.03 -6.50
CA CYS A 225 -18.10 -27.62 -7.76
C CYS A 225 -16.91 -28.51 -8.17
N LEU A 226 -16.47 -29.41 -7.28
CA LEU A 226 -15.33 -30.32 -7.49
C LEU A 226 -15.76 -31.77 -7.76
N ARG A 227 -17.05 -31.99 -8.04
CA ARG A 227 -17.64 -33.30 -8.36
C ARG A 227 -17.80 -33.50 -9.86
#